data_AF-A0A1Z4EC62-F1
#
_entry.id   AF-A0A1Z4EC62-F1
#
_cell.length_a   1.000
_cell.length_b   1.000
_cell.length_c   1.000
_cell.angle_alpha   90.00
_cell.angle_beta   90.00
_cell.angle_gamma   90.00
#
_symmetry.space_group_name_H-M   'P 1'
#
loop_
_entity.id
_entity.type
_entity.pdbx_description
1 polymer ?
#
loop_
_entity_poly.entity_id
_entity_poly.type
_entity_poly.pdbx_seq_one_letter_code
_entity_poly.pdbx_strand_id
1 'polypeptide(L)' 'MANYEAGTLLTCGHDGCGCRVRVEVECHCSDSAVAYRCTCGDELTPVS' A
#
# COMPACT_ATOMS: atom_id res chain seq x y z
N MET A 1 -4.40 10.88 5.75
CA MET A 1 -3.20 10.49 4.97
C MET A 1 -2.91 9.05 5.32
N ALA A 2 -2.73 8.17 4.33
CA ALA A 2 -2.41 6.79 4.63
C ALA A 2 -0.93 6.71 5.03
N ASN A 3 -0.61 7.06 6.27
CA ASN A 3 0.65 6.64 6.86
C ASN A 3 0.44 5.19 7.28
N TYR A 4 1.20 4.30 6.67
CA TYR A 4 1.14 2.89 6.98
C TYR A 4 2.28 2.60 7.96
N GLU A 5 1.92 2.12 9.14
CA GLU A 5 2.88 1.73 10.16
C GLU A 5 3.85 0.67 9.62
N ALA A 6 5.09 0.67 10.12
CA ALA A 6 6.03 -0.40 9.81
C ALA A 6 5.41 -1.77 10.14
N GLY A 7 5.58 -2.73 9.23
CA GLY A 7 5.00 -4.06 9.31
C GLY A 7 3.62 -4.19 8.65
N THR A 8 2.94 -3.09 8.32
CA THR A 8 1.66 -3.12 7.60
C THR A 8 1.82 -3.90 6.29
N LEU A 9 0.92 -4.85 6.07
CA LEU A 9 0.85 -5.62 4.83
C LEU A 9 -0.23 -5.01 3.94
N LEU A 10 0.13 -4.66 2.71
CA LEU A 10 -0.79 -4.19 1.68
C LEU A 10 -1.01 -5.27 0.63
N THR A 11 -2.20 -5.31 0.06
CA THR A 11 -2.58 -6.18 -1.06
C THR A 11 -3.16 -5.36 -2.18
N CYS A 12 -2.94 -5.80 -3.41
CA CYS A 12 -3.59 -5.20 -4.57
C CYS A 12 -5.09 -5.54 -4.59
N GLY A 13 -5.93 -4.56 -4.89
CA GLY A 13 -7.39 -4.74 -5.03
C GLY A 13 -7.83 -5.42 -6.33
N HIS A 14 -6.93 -5.55 -7.30
CA HIS A 14 -7.23 -6.15 -8.60
C HIS A 14 -7.39 -7.67 -8.51
N ASP A 15 -8.53 -8.18 -8.98
CA ASP A 15 -8.83 -9.62 -9.03
C ASP A 15 -7.82 -10.38 -9.91
N GLY A 16 -7.14 -11.36 -9.32
CA GLY A 16 -6.11 -12.16 -10.01
C GLY A 16 -4.68 -11.58 -9.99
N CYS A 17 -4.45 -10.37 -9.48
CA CYS A 17 -3.09 -9.83 -9.33
C CYS A 17 -2.39 -10.43 -8.10
N GLY A 18 -3.04 -10.37 -6.93
CA GLY A 18 -2.57 -11.01 -5.70
C GLY A 18 -1.26 -10.48 -5.12
N CYS A 19 -0.70 -9.38 -5.67
CA CYS A 19 0.53 -8.78 -5.17
C CYS A 19 0.38 -8.34 -3.72
N ARG A 20 1.42 -8.59 -2.92
CA ARG A 20 1.51 -8.17 -1.53
C ARG A 20 2.82 -7.44 -1.28
N VAL A 21 2.76 -6.33 -0.56
CA VAL A 21 3.93 -5.57 -0.14
C VAL A 21 3.85 -5.29 1.34
N ARG A 22 4.97 -5.42 2.05
CA ARG A 22 5.07 -5.03 3.45
C ARG A 22 5.78 -3.70 3.54
N VAL A 23 5.23 -2.81 4.35
CA VAL A 23 5.87 -1.54 4.70
C VAL A 23 7.00 -1.84 5.69
N GLU A 24 8.24 -1.59 5.29
CA GLU A 24 9.40 -1.82 6.18
C GLU A 24 9.59 -0.62 7.13
N VAL A 25 9.40 0.59 6.62
CA VAL A 25 9.51 1.85 7.37
C VAL A 25 8.37 2.77 6.96
N GLU A 26 7.84 3.51 7.92
CA GLU A 26 6.80 4.51 7.72
C GLU A 26 7.23 5.62 6.76
N CYS A 27 6.28 6.10 5.94
CA CYS A 27 6.51 7.20 5.02
C CYS A 27 5.97 8.51 5.62
N HIS A 28 6.87 9.43 5.98
CA HIS A 28 6.52 10.71 6.61
C HIS A 28 6.47 11.89 5.63
N CYS A 29 6.30 11.64 4.33
CA CYS A 29 6.21 12.72 3.35
C CYS A 29 4.94 13.55 3.57
N SER A 30 5.08 14.88 3.69
CA SER A 30 4.01 15.80 4.09
C SER A 30 2.81 15.88 3.13
N ASP A 31 2.95 15.38 1.89
CA ASP A 31 1.91 15.40 0.85
C ASP A 31 1.36 13.98 0.55
N SER A 32 1.66 12.97 1.38
CA SER A 32 1.29 11.57 1.13
C SER A 32 -0.17 11.24 1.44
N ALA A 33 -1.10 12.00 0.86
CA ALA A 33 -2.48 11.55 0.71
C ALA A 33 -2.63 10.46 -0.38
N VAL A 34 -1.55 10.12 -1.07
CA VAL A 34 -1.54 9.20 -2.22
C VAL A 34 -1.37 7.75 -1.74
N ALA A 35 -2.27 6.86 -2.15
CA ALA A 35 -2.13 5.43 -1.91
C ALA A 35 -0.97 4.84 -2.74
N TYR A 36 -0.35 3.78 -2.22
CA TYR A 36 0.58 2.99 -3.02
C TYR A 36 -0.15 2.32 -4.18
N ARG A 37 0.47 2.30 -5.36
CA ARG A 37 -0.09 1.65 -6.54
C ARG A 37 0.69 0.39 -6.89
N CYS A 38 -0.05 -0.65 -7.25
CA CYS A 38 0.53 -1.84 -7.86
C CYS A 38 0.93 -1.53 -9.32
N THR A 39 1.88 -2.28 -9.85
CA THR A 39 2.28 -2.18 -11.27
C THR A 39 1.12 -2.43 -12.23
N CYS A 40 0.09 -3.19 -11.83
CA CYS A 40 -1.13 -3.36 -12.63
C CYS A 40 -1.99 -2.09 -12.74
N GLY A 41 -1.68 -1.04 -11.96
CA GLY A 41 -2.38 0.25 -11.97
C GLY A 41 -3.42 0.43 -10.86
N ASP A 42 -3.74 -0.64 -10.11
CA ASP A 42 -4.71 -0.61 -9.01
C ASP A 42 -4.08 -0.20 -7.68
N GLU A 43 -4.91 0.17 -6.71
CA GLU A 43 -4.45 0.63 -5.40
C GLU A 43 -4.06 -0.55 -4.50
N LEU A 44 -3.04 -0.34 -3.68
CA LEU A 44 -2.63 -1.24 -2.62
C LEU A 44 -3.34 -0.83 -1.33
N THR A 45 -4.14 -1.73 -0.78
CA THR A 45 -4.93 -1.51 0.44
C THR A 45 -4.44 -2.42 1.56
N PRO A 46 -4.52 -1.99 2.83
CA PRO A 46 -4.08 -2.81 3.95
C PRO A 46 -4.94 -4.08 4.04
N VAL A 47 -4.28 -5.22 4.22
CA VAL A 47 -5.00 -6.45 4.58
C VAL A 47 -5.46 -6.37 6.02
N SER A 48 -6.72 -6.67 6.26
CA SER A 48 -7.32 -6.79 7.61
C SER A 48 -7.14 -8.19 8.17
#